data_AF-A0A669BSH5-F1
#
_entry.id   AF-A0A669BSH5-F1
#
_cell.length_a   1.000
_cell.length_b   1.000
_cell.length_c   1.000
_cell.angle_alpha   90.00
_cell.angle_beta   90.00
_cell.angle_gamma   90.00
#
_symmetry.space_group_name_H-M   'P 1'
#
loop_
_entity.id
_entity.type
_entity.pdbx_description
1 polymer ?
#
loop_
_entity_poly.entity_id
_entity_poly.type
_entity_poly.pdbx_seq_one_letter_code
_entity_poly.pdbx_strand_id
1 'polypeptide(L)'
;FTFSLTFSLVFLSLIMMVVIRYISQLLVWILTVLVIIGSTGGTGVLWWFYVDHRKALNSNTTSVFGKEVASDNVKALLFYAIGATIFTVVLLLVMFFMRKRVALTISLFHVAGKVFIHLPLLVLQPFWTFLCLILFWIYWIGVLLFLGTTGTPVKNNSTGVVGYEMPGPLQFLVWYHVVGLIWISEFILAFQQMTIAGAVVTYYFTRNKSQIPATPIISSMARTIRYHLGTLAKGSFIITLVKIPRLILTYIHSQLKGKENACARCMVKACVCCLWCLEKCLAYLNQNAYTATAINSTSFCTSAREAFLILVENALRVAAINTVGDFVLFLGKILIVSCTAFAGVLALNYQRDYTVWVLPLLIVCVFAFLVAHCFLSVFENVVDVLFLCFAVDTKYNDGSPGREYYMDKALMEFVENSKKMGWKKPDDGDGREMKPMVS
;
A
#
# COMPACT_ATOMS: atom_id res chain seq x y z
N PHE A 1 1.62 24.96 44.78
CA PHE A 1 2.21 23.72 44.23
C PHE A 1 1.35 23.15 43.10
N THR A 2 0.05 22.96 43.30
CA THR A 2 -0.92 22.43 42.31
C THR A 2 -1.00 23.24 41.01
N PHE A 3 -0.90 24.57 41.07
CA PHE A 3 -0.89 25.45 39.89
C PHE A 3 0.40 25.39 39.03
N SER A 4 1.55 25.08 39.64
CA SER A 4 2.82 24.95 38.91
C SER A 4 2.91 23.60 38.18
N LEU A 5 2.28 22.57 38.76
CA LEU A 5 2.18 21.23 38.17
C LEU A 5 1.26 21.23 36.94
N THR A 6 0.11 21.92 36.99
CA THR A 6 -0.79 22.04 35.84
C THR A 6 -0.18 22.85 34.70
N PHE A 7 0.54 23.94 34.99
CA PHE A 7 1.25 24.71 33.97
C PHE A 7 2.35 23.90 33.29
N SER A 8 3.09 23.10 34.07
CA SER A 8 4.13 22.20 33.54
C SER A 8 3.54 21.10 32.66
N LEU A 9 2.38 20.53 33.00
CA LEU A 9 1.68 19.51 32.19
C LEU A 9 1.09 20.08 30.89
N VAL A 10 0.56 21.30 30.92
CA VAL A 10 0.11 22.00 29.70
C VAL A 10 1.30 22.31 28.79
N PHE A 11 2.42 22.76 29.35
CA PHE A 11 3.64 23.01 28.58
C PHE A 11 4.23 21.74 27.97
N LEU A 12 4.24 20.63 28.72
CA LEU A 12 4.70 19.32 28.23
C LEU A 12 3.79 18.77 27.14
N SER A 13 2.48 18.95 27.25
CA SER A 13 1.53 18.50 26.22
C SER A 13 1.62 19.35 24.94
N LEU A 14 1.88 20.66 25.06
CA LEU A 14 2.17 21.53 23.92
C LEU A 14 3.47 21.15 23.22
N ILE A 15 4.53 20.86 23.98
CA ILE A 15 5.81 20.37 23.43
C ILE A 15 5.61 19.03 22.74
N MET A 16 4.92 18.07 23.37
CA MET A 16 4.63 16.76 22.75
C MET A 16 3.80 16.91 21.47
N MET A 17 2.83 17.82 21.44
CA MET A 17 2.03 18.07 20.23
C MET A 17 2.87 18.68 19.10
N VAL A 18 3.80 19.58 19.42
CA VAL A 18 4.75 20.17 18.45
C VAL A 18 5.78 19.13 17.98
N VAL A 19 6.31 18.32 18.89
CA VAL A 19 7.26 17.24 18.59
C VAL A 19 6.61 16.18 17.70
N ILE A 20 5.39 15.74 18.00
CA ILE A 20 4.64 14.78 17.14
C ILE A 20 4.36 15.39 15.76
N ARG A 21 4.05 16.70 15.68
CA ARG A 21 3.83 17.42 14.41
C ARG A 21 5.09 17.49 13.56
N TYR A 22 6.22 17.81 14.18
CA TYR A 22 7.51 17.86 13.50
C TYR A 22 8.01 16.47 13.12
N ILE A 23 7.83 15.45 13.96
CA ILE A 23 8.31 14.09 13.68
C ILE A 23 7.70 13.56 12.38
N SER A 24 6.40 13.69 12.10
CA SER A 24 5.85 13.12 10.85
C SER A 24 6.30 13.87 9.59
N GLN A 25 6.38 15.20 9.63
CA GLN A 25 6.85 16.00 8.49
C GLN A 25 8.35 15.80 8.26
N LEU A 26 9.14 15.85 9.34
CA LEU A 26 10.56 15.53 9.30
C LEU A 26 10.78 14.09 8.85
N LEU A 27 9.96 13.12 9.26
CA LEU A 27 10.13 11.73 8.90
C LEU A 27 10.01 11.52 7.39
N VAL A 28 9.08 12.18 6.69
CA VAL A 28 9.02 12.08 5.22
C VAL A 28 10.27 12.69 4.57
N TRP A 29 10.73 13.86 5.02
CA TRP A 29 11.95 14.48 4.48
C TRP A 29 13.21 13.69 4.81
N ILE A 30 13.33 13.18 6.03
CA ILE A 30 14.44 12.35 6.50
C ILE A 30 14.45 11.04 5.71
N LEU A 31 13.32 10.35 5.56
CA LEU A 31 13.21 9.14 4.73
C LEU A 31 13.67 9.42 3.31
N THR A 32 13.19 10.54 2.74
CA THR A 32 13.52 10.94 1.37
C THR A 32 15.01 11.24 1.22
N VAL A 33 15.60 12.04 2.11
CA VAL A 33 17.02 12.39 2.11
C VAL A 33 17.89 11.16 2.35
N LEU A 34 17.52 10.32 3.32
CA LEU A 34 18.26 9.11 3.67
C LEU A 34 18.28 8.12 2.51
N VAL A 35 17.16 7.96 1.79
CA VAL A 35 17.11 7.13 0.59
C VAL A 35 17.99 7.71 -0.54
N ILE A 36 17.99 9.03 -0.76
CA ILE A 36 18.87 9.65 -1.76
C ILE A 36 20.35 9.43 -1.40
N ILE A 37 20.73 9.70 -0.16
CA ILE A 37 22.10 9.54 0.33
C ILE A 37 22.50 8.07 0.26
N GLY A 38 21.63 7.16 0.71
CA GLY A 38 21.87 5.73 0.66
C GLY A 38 22.04 5.20 -0.77
N SER A 39 21.18 5.63 -1.70
CA SER A 39 21.25 5.22 -3.11
C SER A 39 22.51 5.75 -3.80
N THR A 40 22.82 7.03 -3.58
CA THR A 40 24.00 7.68 -4.18
C THR A 40 25.30 7.11 -3.60
N GLY A 41 25.37 6.97 -2.27
CA GLY A 41 26.50 6.38 -1.57
C GLY A 41 26.70 4.91 -1.91
N GLY A 42 25.63 4.12 -1.90
CA GLY A 42 25.66 2.70 -2.28
C GLY A 42 26.13 2.49 -3.72
N THR A 43 25.64 3.31 -4.66
CA THR A 43 26.10 3.28 -6.05
C THR A 43 27.58 3.63 -6.15
N GLY A 44 28.05 4.65 -5.43
CA GLY A 44 29.47 5.02 -5.37
C GLY A 44 30.36 3.90 -4.83
N VAL A 45 29.93 3.24 -3.75
CA VAL A 45 30.65 2.10 -3.15
C VAL A 45 30.71 0.92 -4.11
N LEU A 46 29.62 0.60 -4.82
CA LEU A 46 29.61 -0.49 -5.81
C LEU A 46 30.58 -0.21 -6.97
N TRP A 47 30.63 1.02 -7.48
CA TRP A 47 31.59 1.42 -8.51
C TRP A 47 33.04 1.35 -7.99
N TRP A 48 33.28 1.77 -6.75
CA TRP A 48 34.60 1.67 -6.13
C TRP A 48 35.04 0.21 -5.99
N PHE A 49 34.18 -0.68 -5.46
CA PHE A 49 34.47 -2.11 -5.37
C PHE A 49 34.72 -2.75 -6.74
N TYR A 50 33.96 -2.38 -7.77
CA TYR A 50 34.20 -2.86 -9.13
C TYR A 50 35.60 -2.46 -9.63
N VAL A 51 35.99 -1.20 -9.47
CA VAL A 51 37.32 -0.73 -9.89
C VAL A 51 38.44 -1.42 -9.12
N ASP A 52 38.26 -1.58 -7.81
CA ASP A 52 39.23 -2.22 -6.92
C ASP A 52 39.43 -3.72 -7.29
N HIS A 53 38.35 -4.49 -7.38
CA HIS A 53 38.41 -5.91 -7.75
C HIS A 53 38.91 -6.13 -9.19
N ARG A 54 38.58 -5.22 -10.12
CA ARG A 54 39.11 -5.27 -11.49
C ARG A 54 40.61 -4.98 -11.55
N LYS A 55 41.11 -4.04 -10.75
CA LYS A 55 42.56 -3.78 -10.64
C LYS A 55 43.28 -5.00 -10.04
N ALA A 56 42.75 -5.58 -8.98
CA ALA A 56 43.30 -6.79 -8.35
C ALA A 56 43.32 -8.01 -9.31
N LEU A 57 42.28 -8.18 -10.13
CA LEU A 57 42.22 -9.24 -11.16
C LEU A 57 43.32 -9.08 -12.22
N ASN A 58 43.64 -7.83 -12.59
CA ASN A 58 44.67 -7.53 -13.58
C ASN A 58 46.11 -7.65 -13.02
N SER A 59 46.30 -7.52 -11.70
CA SER A 59 47.62 -7.58 -11.06
C SER A 59 48.04 -8.97 -10.56
N ASN A 60 47.09 -9.88 -10.29
CA ASN A 60 47.39 -11.15 -9.61
C ASN A 60 47.75 -12.31 -10.56
N THR A 61 48.77 -13.09 -10.17
CA THR A 61 49.17 -14.37 -10.79
C THR A 61 48.48 -15.53 -10.06
N THR A 62 47.16 -15.58 -10.10
CA THR A 62 46.35 -16.66 -9.49
C THR A 62 46.19 -17.86 -10.43
N SER A 63 45.92 -19.04 -9.87
CA SER A 63 45.59 -20.25 -10.62
C SER A 63 44.39 -20.02 -11.56
N VAL A 64 44.33 -20.74 -12.68
CA VAL A 64 43.30 -20.58 -13.74
C VAL A 64 41.88 -20.58 -13.16
N PHE A 65 41.58 -21.53 -12.27
CA PHE A 65 40.28 -21.64 -11.59
C PHE A 65 39.95 -20.42 -10.70
N GLY A 66 40.92 -19.91 -9.94
CA GLY A 66 40.73 -18.71 -9.12
C GLY A 66 40.51 -17.45 -9.96
N LYS A 67 41.10 -17.38 -11.16
CA LYS A 67 40.95 -16.27 -12.10
C LYS A 67 39.57 -16.27 -12.78
N GLU A 68 39.01 -17.44 -13.09
CA GLU A 68 37.63 -17.57 -13.60
C GLU A 68 36.59 -17.11 -12.57
N VAL A 69 36.67 -17.61 -11.34
CA VAL A 69 35.75 -17.21 -10.25
C VAL A 69 35.84 -15.71 -9.94
N ALA A 70 37.06 -15.16 -9.87
CA ALA A 70 37.25 -13.73 -9.65
C ALA A 70 36.73 -12.89 -10.84
N SER A 71 36.90 -13.37 -12.08
CA SER A 71 36.34 -12.71 -13.26
C SER A 71 34.82 -12.67 -13.24
N ASP A 72 34.16 -13.74 -12.81
CA ASP A 72 32.70 -13.78 -12.74
C ASP A 72 32.15 -12.89 -11.62
N ASN A 73 32.85 -12.79 -10.49
CA ASN A 73 32.54 -11.83 -9.43
C ASN A 73 32.65 -10.37 -9.93
N VAL A 74 33.68 -10.04 -10.71
CA VAL A 74 33.85 -8.71 -11.30
C VAL A 74 32.72 -8.40 -12.31
N LYS A 75 32.30 -9.38 -13.13
CA LYS A 75 31.15 -9.23 -14.02
C LYS A 75 29.86 -8.99 -13.23
N ALA A 76 29.63 -9.76 -12.17
CA ALA A 76 28.45 -9.59 -11.30
C ALA A 76 28.42 -8.18 -10.65
N LEU A 77 29.55 -7.71 -10.12
CA LEU A 77 29.68 -6.36 -9.57
C LEU A 77 29.38 -5.26 -10.60
N LEU A 78 29.80 -5.44 -11.86
CA LEU A 78 29.48 -4.52 -12.95
C LEU A 78 27.96 -4.45 -13.19
N PHE A 79 27.28 -5.59 -13.28
CA PHE A 79 25.82 -5.64 -13.43
C PHE A 79 25.11 -4.96 -12.26
N TYR A 80 25.55 -5.19 -11.02
CA TYR A 80 24.99 -4.53 -9.84
C TYR A 80 25.23 -3.01 -9.84
N ALA A 81 26.42 -2.55 -10.21
CA ALA A 81 26.75 -1.12 -10.27
C ALA A 81 25.92 -0.37 -11.34
N ILE A 82 25.75 -0.97 -12.52
CA ILE A 82 24.89 -0.42 -13.59
C ILE A 82 23.43 -0.36 -13.11
N GLY A 83 22.93 -1.45 -12.52
CA GLY A 83 21.57 -1.51 -11.97
C GLY A 83 21.31 -0.45 -10.90
N ALA A 84 22.24 -0.28 -9.97
CA ALA A 84 22.16 0.74 -8.91
C ALA A 84 22.19 2.18 -9.47
N THR A 85 22.95 2.42 -10.54
CA THR A 85 23.00 3.72 -11.23
C THR A 85 21.67 4.05 -11.88
N ILE A 86 21.08 3.10 -12.63
CA ILE A 86 19.76 3.28 -13.26
C ILE A 86 18.70 3.55 -12.20
N PHE A 87 18.69 2.75 -11.13
CA PHE A 87 17.75 2.93 -10.02
C PHE A 87 17.88 4.32 -9.39
N THR A 88 19.11 4.79 -9.12
CA THR A 88 19.37 6.11 -8.53
C THR A 88 18.87 7.24 -9.43
N VAL A 89 19.12 7.17 -10.74
CA VAL A 89 18.66 8.18 -11.71
C VAL A 89 17.13 8.22 -11.78
N VAL A 90 16.47 7.06 -11.87
CA VAL A 90 15.00 6.97 -11.88
C VAL A 90 14.42 7.56 -10.59
N LEU A 91 15.00 7.24 -9.44
CA LEU A 91 14.57 7.75 -8.14
C LEU A 91 14.61 9.27 -8.08
N LEU A 92 15.72 9.88 -8.52
CA LEU A 92 15.87 11.34 -8.56
C LEU A 92 14.88 12.01 -9.51
N LEU A 93 14.64 11.43 -10.69
CA LEU A 93 13.66 11.93 -11.66
C LEU A 93 12.24 11.92 -11.08
N VAL A 94 11.83 10.78 -10.52
CA VAL A 94 10.51 10.61 -9.89
C VAL A 94 10.30 11.66 -8.80
N MET A 95 11.28 11.83 -7.92
CA MET A 95 11.22 12.86 -6.88
C MET A 95 11.11 14.30 -7.43
N PHE A 96 11.86 14.62 -8.49
CA PHE A 96 11.83 15.95 -9.09
C PHE A 96 10.45 16.28 -9.68
N PHE A 97 9.83 15.33 -10.39
CA PHE A 97 8.49 15.52 -10.96
C PHE A 97 7.42 15.66 -9.87
N MET A 98 7.58 14.91 -8.79
CA MET A 98 6.56 14.81 -7.74
C MET A 98 6.59 15.98 -6.75
N ARG A 99 7.67 16.78 -6.73
CA ARG A 99 7.90 17.90 -5.78
C ARG A 99 6.69 18.82 -5.57
N LYS A 100 5.93 19.12 -6.63
CA LYS A 100 4.79 20.06 -6.57
C LYS A 100 3.56 19.47 -5.86
N ARG A 101 3.49 18.15 -5.73
CA ARG A 101 2.33 17.42 -5.21
C ARG A 101 2.58 16.83 -3.81
N VAL A 102 3.82 16.86 -3.33
CA VAL A 102 4.25 16.27 -2.04
C VAL A 102 3.59 16.93 -0.83
N ALA A 103 3.34 18.23 -0.86
CA ALA A 103 2.82 18.96 0.31
C ALA A 103 1.49 18.39 0.83
N LEU A 104 0.55 18.06 -0.06
CA LEU A 104 -0.73 17.49 0.34
C LEU A 104 -0.59 16.06 0.87
N THR A 105 0.23 15.25 0.20
CA THR A 105 0.50 13.87 0.64
C THR A 105 1.18 13.85 2.01
N ILE A 106 2.12 14.76 2.27
CA ILE A 106 2.74 14.94 3.61
C ILE A 106 1.66 15.26 4.65
N SER A 107 0.75 16.20 4.37
CA SER A 107 -0.34 16.53 5.30
C SER A 107 -1.23 15.31 5.56
N LEU A 108 -1.59 14.54 4.52
CA LEU A 108 -2.37 13.32 4.67
C LEU A 108 -1.64 12.25 5.48
N PHE A 109 -0.34 12.06 5.26
CA PHE A 109 0.49 11.10 5.99
C PHE A 109 0.66 11.49 7.46
N HIS A 110 0.80 12.79 7.73
CA HIS A 110 0.83 13.30 9.09
C HIS A 110 -0.50 13.04 9.81
N VAL A 111 -1.63 13.29 9.15
CA VAL A 111 -2.96 13.00 9.73
C VAL A 111 -3.16 11.49 9.89
N ALA A 112 -2.73 10.66 8.94
CA ALA A 112 -2.74 9.21 9.08
C ALA A 112 -1.92 8.75 10.30
N GLY A 113 -0.73 9.31 10.52
CA GLY A 113 0.07 9.05 11.72
C GLY A 113 -0.69 9.37 13.02
N LYS A 114 -1.39 10.51 13.08
CA LYS A 114 -2.27 10.83 14.23
C LYS A 114 -3.39 9.81 14.41
N VAL A 115 -3.99 9.33 13.33
CA VAL A 115 -5.03 8.30 13.38
C VAL A 115 -4.47 7.01 14.01
N PHE A 116 -3.28 6.55 13.63
CA PHE A 116 -2.67 5.35 14.23
C PHE A 116 -2.37 5.51 15.72
N ILE A 117 -2.00 6.72 16.17
CA ILE A 117 -1.79 7.00 17.60
C ILE A 117 -3.09 6.93 18.39
N HIS A 118 -4.20 7.45 17.84
CA HIS A 118 -5.50 7.47 18.53
C HIS A 118 -6.27 6.15 18.38
N LEU A 119 -5.99 5.38 17.32
CA LEU A 119 -6.61 4.10 17.00
C LEU A 119 -5.55 2.99 16.94
N PRO A 120 -4.87 2.66 18.05
CA PRO A 120 -3.74 1.73 18.05
C PRO A 120 -4.11 0.32 17.57
N LEU A 121 -5.38 -0.07 17.70
CA LEU A 121 -5.90 -1.36 17.20
C LEU A 121 -5.83 -1.49 15.67
N LEU A 122 -5.67 -0.41 14.90
CA LEU A 122 -5.45 -0.47 13.44
C LEU A 122 -4.21 -1.29 13.07
N VAL A 123 -3.16 -1.22 13.90
CA VAL A 123 -1.90 -1.94 13.68
C VAL A 123 -2.09 -3.46 13.82
N LEU A 124 -3.11 -3.91 14.56
CA LEU A 124 -3.43 -5.33 14.73
C LEU A 124 -4.29 -5.89 13.59
N GLN A 125 -4.86 -5.03 12.74
CA GLN A 125 -5.77 -5.45 11.67
C GLN A 125 -5.15 -6.43 10.65
N PRO A 126 -3.89 -6.27 10.18
CA PRO A 126 -3.28 -7.26 9.29
C PRO A 126 -3.23 -8.64 9.92
N PHE A 127 -2.83 -8.75 11.19
CA PHE A 127 -2.71 -10.03 11.89
C PHE A 127 -4.05 -10.74 12.02
N TRP A 128 -5.10 -9.99 12.37
CA TRP A 128 -6.45 -10.55 12.41
C TRP A 128 -6.88 -11.07 11.03
N THR A 129 -6.59 -10.31 9.97
CA THR A 129 -6.93 -10.70 8.59
C THR A 129 -6.14 -11.94 8.16
N PHE A 130 -4.84 -12.01 8.46
CA PHE A 130 -4.03 -13.20 8.21
C PHE A 130 -4.56 -14.42 8.96
N LEU A 131 -4.92 -14.27 10.23
CA LEU A 131 -5.52 -15.34 11.00
C LEU A 131 -6.81 -15.85 10.34
N CYS A 132 -7.71 -14.94 9.95
CA CYS A 132 -8.94 -15.31 9.23
C CYS A 132 -8.66 -16.02 7.90
N LEU A 133 -7.70 -15.54 7.10
CA LEU A 133 -7.31 -16.17 5.85
C LEU A 133 -6.71 -17.56 6.06
N ILE A 134 -5.81 -17.74 7.04
CA ILE A 134 -5.21 -19.04 7.36
C ILE A 134 -6.28 -20.03 7.81
N LEU A 135 -7.17 -19.63 8.72
CA LEU A 135 -8.27 -20.48 9.18
C LEU A 135 -9.19 -20.87 8.03
N PHE A 136 -9.50 -19.92 7.13
CA PHE A 136 -10.26 -20.20 5.93
C PHE A 136 -9.54 -21.17 4.99
N TRP A 137 -8.23 -21.00 4.75
CA TRP A 137 -7.47 -21.89 3.88
C TRP A 137 -7.37 -23.31 4.45
N ILE A 138 -7.18 -23.46 5.76
CA ILE A 138 -7.22 -24.77 6.43
C ILE A 138 -8.58 -25.43 6.24
N TYR A 139 -9.67 -24.69 6.50
CA TYR A 139 -11.03 -25.16 6.25
C TYR A 139 -11.24 -25.56 4.79
N TRP A 140 -10.81 -24.72 3.85
CA TRP A 140 -10.96 -24.93 2.41
C TRP A 140 -10.20 -26.18 1.94
N ILE A 141 -8.96 -26.39 2.41
CA ILE A 141 -8.17 -27.59 2.13
C ILE A 141 -8.86 -28.83 2.71
N GLY A 142 -9.38 -28.74 3.94
CA GLY A 142 -10.15 -29.83 4.56
C GLY A 142 -11.34 -30.25 3.70
N VAL A 143 -12.15 -29.28 3.26
CA VAL A 143 -13.30 -29.54 2.36
C VAL A 143 -12.83 -30.11 1.01
N LEU A 144 -11.73 -29.61 0.45
CA LEU A 144 -11.19 -30.13 -0.82
C LEU A 144 -10.76 -31.60 -0.69
N LEU A 145 -10.11 -31.96 0.42
CA LEU A 145 -9.72 -33.35 0.69
C LEU A 145 -10.95 -34.26 0.81
N PHE A 146 -11.98 -33.82 1.56
CA PHE A 146 -13.24 -34.58 1.64
C PHE A 146 -13.90 -34.73 0.26
N LEU A 147 -13.93 -33.68 -0.54
CA LEU A 147 -14.47 -33.71 -1.91
C LEU A 147 -13.68 -34.64 -2.85
N GLY A 148 -12.36 -34.77 -2.65
CA GLY A 148 -11.54 -35.74 -3.38
C GLY A 148 -11.86 -37.19 -3.00
N THR A 149 -12.24 -37.44 -1.74
CA THR A 149 -12.55 -38.78 -1.24
C THR A 149 -13.97 -39.29 -1.52
N THR A 150 -14.89 -38.42 -1.97
CA THR A 150 -16.27 -38.81 -2.31
C THR A 150 -16.40 -39.48 -3.68
N GLY A 151 -15.32 -39.55 -4.46
CA GLY A 151 -15.29 -40.32 -5.71
C GLY A 151 -15.50 -41.82 -5.48
N THR A 152 -15.92 -42.53 -6.51
CA THR A 152 -16.01 -44.00 -6.46
C THR A 152 -14.63 -44.61 -6.72
N PRO A 153 -14.18 -45.59 -5.92
CA PRO A 153 -12.90 -46.26 -6.14
C PRO A 153 -12.99 -47.15 -7.39
N VAL A 154 -12.18 -46.85 -8.39
CA VAL A 154 -12.04 -47.62 -9.63
C VAL A 154 -10.62 -48.17 -9.69
N LYS A 155 -10.49 -49.49 -9.71
CA LYS A 155 -9.19 -50.16 -9.81
C LYS A 155 -8.73 -50.13 -11.26
N ASN A 156 -7.56 -49.54 -11.51
CA ASN A 156 -6.95 -49.60 -12.83
C ASN A 156 -6.31 -50.97 -13.05
N ASN A 157 -6.86 -51.76 -13.97
CA ASN A 157 -6.40 -53.12 -14.28
C ASN A 157 -4.95 -53.17 -14.82
N SER A 158 -4.42 -52.06 -15.34
CA SER A 158 -3.07 -51.99 -15.92
C SER A 158 -1.99 -51.67 -14.87
N THR A 159 -2.31 -50.85 -13.87
CA THR A 159 -1.33 -50.34 -12.88
C THR A 159 -1.55 -50.90 -11.48
N GLY A 160 -2.68 -51.56 -11.21
CA GLY A 160 -3.05 -52.08 -9.90
C GLY A 160 -3.43 -50.99 -8.87
N VAL A 161 -3.32 -49.70 -9.22
CA VAL A 161 -3.63 -48.56 -8.37
C VAL A 161 -5.14 -48.32 -8.35
N VAL A 162 -5.70 -48.00 -7.17
CA VAL A 162 -7.09 -47.56 -7.02
C VAL A 162 -7.12 -46.04 -7.24
N GLY A 163 -7.71 -45.63 -8.36
CA GLY A 163 -8.05 -44.23 -8.61
C GLY A 163 -9.45 -43.94 -8.09
N TYR A 164 -9.73 -42.68 -7.77
CA TYR A 164 -11.08 -42.23 -7.43
C TYR A 164 -11.65 -41.48 -8.63
N GLU A 165 -12.73 -41.99 -9.23
CA GLU A 165 -13.45 -41.29 -10.30
C GLU A 165 -14.61 -40.49 -9.70
N MET A 166 -14.66 -39.19 -9.97
CA MET A 166 -15.73 -38.31 -9.51
C MET A 166 -16.91 -38.30 -10.50
N PRO A 167 -18.12 -38.74 -10.11
CA PRO A 167 -19.29 -38.69 -10.97
C PRO A 167 -19.78 -37.25 -11.20
N GLY A 168 -20.38 -37.02 -12.38
CA GLY A 168 -20.63 -35.71 -13.01
C GLY A 168 -20.88 -34.50 -12.10
N PRO A 169 -21.98 -34.44 -11.31
CA PRO A 169 -22.31 -33.26 -10.48
C PRO A 169 -21.22 -32.85 -9.48
N LEU A 170 -20.43 -33.81 -8.97
CA LEU A 170 -19.35 -33.54 -8.02
C LEU A 170 -18.17 -32.79 -8.66
N GLN A 171 -17.96 -32.94 -9.97
CA GLN A 171 -16.93 -32.19 -10.68
C GLN A 171 -17.21 -30.68 -10.70
N PHE A 172 -18.49 -30.28 -10.77
CA PHE A 172 -18.88 -28.87 -10.68
C PHE A 172 -18.62 -28.29 -9.29
N LEU A 173 -18.75 -29.09 -8.23
CA LEU A 173 -18.46 -28.65 -6.87
C LEU A 173 -16.98 -28.31 -6.67
N VAL A 174 -16.06 -28.99 -7.37
CA VAL A 174 -14.64 -28.64 -7.34
C VAL A 174 -14.41 -27.23 -7.89
N TRP A 175 -15.01 -26.91 -9.04
CA TRP A 175 -14.91 -25.58 -9.64
C TRP A 175 -15.60 -24.50 -8.80
N TYR A 176 -16.78 -24.80 -8.26
CA TYR A 176 -17.45 -23.92 -7.29
C TYR A 176 -16.56 -23.64 -6.07
N HIS A 177 -15.90 -24.66 -5.53
CA HIS A 177 -15.00 -24.53 -4.38
C HIS A 177 -13.78 -23.69 -4.71
N VAL A 178 -13.19 -23.84 -5.91
CA VAL A 178 -12.08 -23.00 -6.40
C VAL A 178 -12.51 -21.53 -6.56
N VAL A 179 -13.69 -21.27 -7.13
CA VAL A 179 -14.24 -19.91 -7.21
C VAL A 179 -14.49 -19.34 -5.81
N GLY A 180 -15.00 -20.17 -4.89
CA GLY A 180 -15.19 -19.85 -3.48
C GLY A 180 -13.89 -19.45 -2.78
N LEU A 181 -12.76 -20.10 -3.07
CA LEU A 181 -11.44 -19.73 -2.53
C LEU A 181 -11.12 -18.26 -2.83
N ILE A 182 -11.29 -17.86 -4.08
CA ILE A 182 -10.96 -16.52 -4.56
C ILE A 182 -11.94 -15.51 -3.96
N TRP A 183 -13.25 -15.80 -4.07
CA TRP A 183 -14.28 -14.86 -3.62
C TRP A 183 -14.25 -14.63 -2.10
N ILE A 184 -14.13 -15.68 -1.30
CA ILE A 184 -14.11 -15.55 0.16
C ILE A 184 -12.80 -14.88 0.61
N SER A 185 -11.67 -15.13 -0.06
CA SER A 185 -10.42 -14.41 0.22
C SER A 185 -10.58 -12.90 -0.04
N GLU A 186 -11.17 -12.51 -1.18
CA GLU A 186 -11.49 -11.11 -1.48
C GLU A 186 -12.51 -10.53 -0.49
N PHE A 187 -13.46 -11.33 -0.01
CA PHE A 187 -14.42 -10.91 1.00
C PHE A 187 -13.76 -10.62 2.34
N ILE A 188 -12.81 -11.45 2.79
CA ILE A 188 -12.05 -11.23 4.03
C ILE A 188 -11.22 -9.94 3.92
N LEU A 189 -10.60 -9.69 2.77
CA LEU A 189 -9.88 -8.43 2.50
C LEU A 189 -10.83 -7.21 2.48
N ALA A 190 -11.99 -7.33 1.83
CA ALA A 190 -13.03 -6.29 1.83
C ALA A 190 -13.55 -5.99 3.26
N PHE A 191 -13.62 -7.01 4.12
CA PHE A 191 -13.98 -6.84 5.52
C PHE A 191 -12.96 -6.01 6.30
N GLN A 192 -11.67 -6.26 6.08
CA GLN A 192 -10.60 -5.42 6.62
C GLN A 192 -10.73 -3.98 6.13
N GLN A 193 -10.93 -3.78 4.83
CA GLN A 193 -11.06 -2.47 4.20
C GLN A 193 -12.22 -1.66 4.78
N MET A 194 -13.42 -2.25 4.86
CA MET A 194 -14.59 -1.60 5.45
C MET A 194 -14.40 -1.29 6.94
N THR A 195 -13.77 -2.21 7.69
CA THR A 195 -13.50 -2.01 9.11
C THR A 195 -12.60 -0.79 9.34
N ILE A 196 -11.49 -0.69 8.59
CA ILE A 196 -10.59 0.46 8.62
C ILE A 196 -11.35 1.73 8.23
N ALA A 197 -12.08 1.70 7.11
CA ALA A 197 -12.84 2.83 6.62
C ALA A 197 -13.84 3.36 7.67
N GLY A 198 -14.63 2.49 8.28
CA GLY A 198 -15.60 2.88 9.31
C GLY A 198 -14.97 3.49 10.56
N ALA A 199 -13.81 2.98 11.00
CA ALA A 199 -13.12 3.53 12.16
C ALA A 199 -12.48 4.90 11.85
N VAL A 200 -11.85 5.04 10.69
CA VAL A 200 -11.20 6.29 10.26
C VAL A 200 -12.25 7.36 9.96
N VAL A 201 -13.36 7.03 9.28
CA VAL A 201 -14.49 7.95 9.04
C VAL A 201 -15.08 8.43 10.35
N THR A 202 -15.31 7.51 11.31
CA THR A 202 -15.79 7.88 12.66
C THR A 202 -14.80 8.83 13.32
N TYR A 203 -13.49 8.53 13.29
CA TYR A 203 -12.48 9.44 13.84
C TYR A 203 -12.44 10.80 13.14
N TYR A 204 -12.54 10.84 11.81
CA TYR A 204 -12.46 12.07 11.01
C TYR A 204 -13.63 13.01 11.30
N PHE A 205 -14.86 12.50 11.21
CA PHE A 205 -16.08 13.33 11.32
C PHE A 205 -16.57 13.54 12.77
N THR A 206 -15.97 12.89 13.76
CA THR A 206 -16.26 13.23 15.17
C THR A 206 -15.43 14.44 15.61
N ARG A 207 -16.11 15.56 15.89
CA ARG A 207 -15.48 16.83 16.34
C ARG A 207 -14.85 16.68 17.72
N ASN A 208 -15.63 16.21 18.71
CA ASN A 208 -15.14 16.01 20.06
C ASN A 208 -14.60 14.60 20.23
N LYS A 209 -13.27 14.45 20.26
CA LYS A 209 -12.60 13.14 20.33
C LYS A 209 -12.93 12.35 21.60
N SER A 210 -13.46 12.98 22.66
CA SER A 210 -13.94 12.25 23.86
C SER A 210 -15.22 11.46 23.63
N GLN A 211 -15.97 11.75 22.55
CA GLN A 211 -17.20 11.03 22.19
C GLN A 211 -16.94 9.82 21.29
N ILE A 212 -15.68 9.59 20.90
CA ILE A 212 -15.31 8.42 20.11
C ILE A 212 -15.46 7.17 21.01
N PRO A 213 -16.06 6.06 20.51
CA PRO A 213 -16.17 4.82 21.26
C PRO A 213 -14.80 4.38 21.81
N ALA A 214 -14.78 3.74 22.99
CA ALA A 214 -13.52 3.28 23.59
C ALA A 214 -12.69 2.36 22.66
N THR A 215 -13.37 1.60 21.78
CA THR A 215 -12.74 0.74 20.77
C THR A 215 -13.38 0.93 19.38
N PRO A 216 -12.97 1.97 18.61
CA PRO A 216 -13.60 2.32 17.34
C PRO A 216 -13.51 1.22 16.28
N ILE A 217 -12.42 0.44 16.30
CA ILE A 217 -12.22 -0.69 15.40
C ILE A 217 -13.24 -1.79 15.69
N ILE A 218 -13.41 -2.18 16.94
CA ILE A 218 -14.39 -3.23 17.32
C ILE A 218 -15.81 -2.76 17.02
N SER A 219 -16.13 -1.49 17.31
CA SER A 219 -17.41 -0.89 16.93
C SER A 219 -17.65 -0.91 15.41
N SER A 220 -16.62 -0.59 14.63
CA SER A 220 -16.66 -0.65 13.15
C SER A 220 -16.86 -2.07 12.64
N MET A 221 -16.16 -3.06 13.21
CA MET A 221 -16.35 -4.48 12.90
C MET A 221 -17.78 -4.94 13.20
N ALA A 222 -18.31 -4.62 14.38
CA ALA A 222 -19.66 -4.98 14.78
C ALA A 222 -20.71 -4.37 13.83
N ARG A 223 -20.53 -3.10 13.43
CA ARG A 223 -21.40 -2.43 12.45
C ARG A 223 -21.31 -3.09 11.08
N THR A 224 -20.10 -3.48 10.65
CA THR A 224 -19.86 -4.16 9.39
C THR A 224 -20.58 -5.50 9.33
N ILE A 225 -20.45 -6.31 10.39
CA ILE A 225 -21.14 -7.61 10.53
C ILE A 225 -22.66 -7.43 10.52
N ARG A 226 -23.17 -6.44 11.24
CA ARG A 226 -24.63 -6.27 11.42
C ARG A 226 -25.33 -5.67 10.20
N TYR A 227 -24.68 -4.77 9.46
CA TYR A 227 -25.36 -3.95 8.46
C TYR A 227 -24.74 -3.98 7.06
N HIS A 228 -23.46 -4.32 6.90
CA HIS A 228 -22.75 -4.07 5.64
C HIS A 228 -22.20 -5.31 4.93
N LEU A 229 -22.42 -6.53 5.46
CA LEU A 229 -21.94 -7.77 4.81
C LEU A 229 -22.35 -7.89 3.34
N GLY A 230 -23.57 -7.46 2.98
CA GLY A 230 -24.03 -7.46 1.59
C GLY A 230 -23.24 -6.51 0.67
N THR A 231 -22.86 -5.33 1.17
CA THR A 231 -22.00 -4.37 0.45
C THR A 231 -20.63 -4.98 0.19
N LEU A 232 -20.06 -5.66 1.19
CA LEU A 232 -18.77 -6.35 1.07
C LEU A 232 -18.85 -7.50 0.06
N ALA A 233 -19.88 -8.34 0.17
CA ALA A 233 -20.11 -9.47 -0.73
C ALA A 233 -20.21 -9.04 -2.19
N LYS A 234 -20.96 -7.97 -2.45
CA LYS A 234 -21.11 -7.42 -3.80
C LYS A 234 -19.79 -6.86 -4.33
N GLY A 235 -19.06 -6.08 -3.52
CA GLY A 235 -17.79 -5.51 -3.94
C GLY A 235 -16.73 -6.58 -4.20
N SER A 236 -16.54 -7.53 -3.28
CA SER A 236 -15.56 -8.62 -3.45
C SER A 236 -15.89 -9.55 -4.62
N PHE A 237 -17.17 -9.74 -4.91
CA PHE A 237 -17.60 -10.52 -6.06
C PHE A 237 -17.22 -9.85 -7.39
N ILE A 238 -17.38 -8.52 -7.51
CA ILE A 238 -17.01 -7.77 -8.72
C ILE A 238 -15.51 -7.91 -9.01
N ILE A 239 -14.65 -7.83 -7.98
CA ILE A 239 -13.20 -8.07 -8.15
C ILE A 239 -12.96 -9.50 -8.63
N THR A 240 -13.65 -10.47 -8.03
CA THR A 240 -13.53 -11.90 -8.37
C THR A 240 -13.88 -12.18 -9.84
N LEU A 241 -14.90 -11.52 -10.39
CA LEU A 241 -15.30 -11.66 -11.80
C LEU A 241 -14.22 -11.25 -12.80
N VAL A 242 -13.32 -10.34 -12.41
CA VAL A 242 -12.18 -9.92 -13.25
C VAL A 242 -10.93 -10.75 -12.95
N LYS A 243 -10.75 -11.12 -11.68
CA LYS A 243 -9.60 -11.90 -11.21
C LYS A 243 -9.58 -13.32 -11.80
N ILE A 244 -10.73 -13.98 -11.92
CA ILE A 244 -10.82 -15.33 -12.49
C ILE A 244 -10.36 -15.37 -13.97
N PRO A 245 -10.93 -14.56 -14.90
CA PRO A 245 -10.46 -14.50 -16.28
C PRO A 245 -8.96 -14.16 -16.39
N ARG A 246 -8.47 -13.25 -15.54
CA ARG A 246 -7.05 -12.89 -15.51
C ARG A 246 -6.17 -14.09 -15.15
N LEU A 247 -6.55 -14.85 -14.13
CA LEU A 247 -5.83 -16.06 -13.72
C LEU A 247 -5.84 -17.13 -14.82
N ILE A 248 -6.99 -17.35 -15.45
CA ILE A 248 -7.14 -18.30 -16.56
C ILE A 248 -6.24 -17.89 -17.74
N LEU A 249 -6.27 -16.63 -18.18
CA LEU A 249 -5.43 -16.15 -19.28
C LEU A 249 -3.94 -16.18 -18.94
N THR A 250 -3.57 -15.90 -17.68
CA THR A 250 -2.19 -16.02 -17.21
C THR A 250 -1.72 -17.48 -17.26
N TYR A 251 -2.57 -18.42 -16.85
CA TYR A 251 -2.28 -19.85 -16.95
C TYR A 251 -2.14 -20.30 -18.41
N ILE A 252 -3.08 -19.92 -19.28
CA ILE A 252 -3.00 -20.22 -20.73
C ILE A 252 -1.71 -19.65 -21.33
N HIS A 253 -1.35 -18.41 -21.03
CA HIS A 253 -0.09 -17.81 -21.48
C HIS A 253 1.13 -18.62 -21.06
N SER A 254 1.14 -19.11 -19.82
CA SER A 254 2.22 -19.96 -19.31
C SER A 254 2.30 -21.30 -20.03
N GLN A 255 1.15 -21.90 -20.37
CA GLN A 255 1.08 -23.18 -21.08
C GLN A 255 1.46 -23.07 -22.57
N LEU A 256 1.17 -21.92 -23.19
CA LEU A 256 1.48 -21.65 -24.60
C LEU A 256 2.91 -21.14 -24.83
N LYS A 257 3.69 -20.95 -23.75
CA LYS A 257 5.05 -20.44 -23.82
C LYS A 257 5.93 -21.37 -24.68
N GLY A 258 6.34 -20.88 -25.85
CA GLY A 258 7.16 -21.62 -26.81
C GLY A 258 6.40 -22.35 -27.93
N LYS A 259 5.06 -22.35 -27.91
CA LYS A 259 4.21 -23.01 -28.93
C LYS A 259 3.31 -22.06 -29.72
N GLU A 260 3.34 -20.77 -29.43
CA GLU A 260 2.44 -19.75 -29.99
C GLU A 260 3.11 -18.84 -31.05
N ASN A 261 2.32 -18.40 -32.03
CA ASN A 261 2.72 -17.38 -33.00
C ASN A 261 2.80 -15.99 -32.32
N ALA A 262 3.60 -15.08 -32.88
CA ALA A 262 3.86 -13.76 -32.29
C ALA A 262 2.59 -12.94 -32.01
N CYS A 263 1.58 -13.02 -32.88
CA CYS A 263 0.30 -12.32 -32.72
C CYS A 263 -0.49 -12.82 -31.50
N ALA A 264 -0.58 -14.14 -31.30
CA ALA A 264 -1.28 -14.75 -30.17
C ALA A 264 -0.60 -14.37 -28.84
N ARG A 265 0.74 -14.40 -28.80
CA ARG A 265 1.53 -13.95 -27.65
C ARG A 265 1.22 -12.50 -27.29
N CYS A 266 1.22 -11.62 -28.29
CA CYS A 266 0.96 -10.20 -28.08
C CYS A 266 -0.46 -9.97 -27.56
N MET A 267 -1.46 -10.61 -28.16
CA MET A 267 -2.86 -10.46 -27.77
C MET A 267 -3.13 -10.95 -26.35
N VAL A 268 -2.64 -12.15 -25.97
CA VAL A 268 -2.82 -12.68 -24.61
C VAL A 268 -2.13 -11.78 -23.59
N LYS A 269 -0.91 -11.30 -23.88
CA LYS A 269 -0.19 -10.37 -23.00
C LYS A 269 -0.94 -9.04 -22.83
N ALA A 270 -1.52 -8.51 -23.90
CA ALA A 270 -2.35 -7.30 -23.85
C ALA A 270 -3.61 -7.53 -23.00
N CYS A 271 -4.35 -8.62 -23.19
CA CYS A 271 -5.53 -8.95 -22.39
C CYS A 271 -5.21 -9.13 -20.90
N VAL A 272 -4.12 -9.84 -20.57
CA VAL A 272 -3.65 -10.00 -19.18
C VAL A 272 -3.32 -8.64 -18.56
N CYS A 273 -2.67 -7.75 -19.32
CA CYS A 273 -2.38 -6.39 -18.86
C CYS A 273 -3.66 -5.58 -18.62
N CYS A 274 -4.61 -5.60 -19.57
CA CYS A 274 -5.88 -4.89 -19.43
C CYS A 274 -6.70 -5.40 -18.22
N LEU A 275 -6.77 -6.71 -18.01
CA LEU A 275 -7.47 -7.28 -16.86
C LEU A 275 -6.76 -6.98 -15.54
N TRP A 276 -5.43 -6.92 -15.54
CA TRP A 276 -4.68 -6.45 -14.37
C TRP A 276 -4.99 -4.99 -14.05
N CYS A 277 -4.99 -4.11 -15.05
CA CYS A 277 -5.35 -2.71 -14.87
C CYS A 277 -6.80 -2.56 -14.38
N LEU A 278 -7.74 -3.34 -14.94
CA LEU A 278 -9.13 -3.34 -14.53
C LEU A 278 -9.29 -3.83 -13.08
N GLU A 279 -8.63 -4.94 -12.71
CA GLU A 279 -8.62 -5.44 -11.32
C GLU A 279 -8.10 -4.37 -10.35
N LYS A 280 -7.01 -3.68 -10.69
CA LYS A 280 -6.47 -2.60 -9.86
C LYS A 280 -7.42 -1.40 -9.75
N CYS A 281 -8.04 -1.00 -10.86
CA CYS A 281 -9.03 0.07 -10.85
C CYS A 281 -10.26 -0.30 -10.01
N LEU A 282 -10.74 -1.54 -10.12
CA LEU A 282 -11.88 -2.03 -9.34
C LEU A 282 -11.54 -2.15 -7.85
N ALA A 283 -10.34 -2.63 -7.51
CA ALA A 283 -9.88 -2.66 -6.13
C ALA A 283 -9.83 -1.25 -5.51
N TYR A 284 -9.30 -0.27 -6.25
CA TYR A 284 -9.28 1.13 -5.84
C TYR A 284 -10.69 1.71 -5.70
N LEU A 285 -11.57 1.48 -6.69
CA LEU A 285 -12.95 1.94 -6.64
C LEU A 285 -13.72 1.30 -5.47
N ASN A 286 -13.53 0.01 -5.19
CA ASN A 286 -14.15 -0.69 -4.08
C ASN A 286 -13.74 -0.08 -2.74
N GLN A 287 -12.44 0.20 -2.54
CA GLN A 287 -11.95 0.83 -1.31
C GLN A 287 -12.63 2.20 -1.07
N ASN A 288 -12.74 3.00 -2.12
CA ASN A 288 -13.42 4.29 -2.04
C ASN A 288 -14.94 4.13 -1.87
N ALA A 289 -15.56 3.12 -2.48
CA ALA A 289 -16.97 2.80 -2.29
C ALA A 289 -17.28 2.39 -0.84
N TYR A 290 -16.44 1.55 -0.21
CA TYR A 290 -16.58 1.20 1.20
C TYR A 290 -16.43 2.42 2.11
N THR A 291 -15.53 3.34 1.77
CA THR A 291 -15.38 4.61 2.49
C THR A 291 -16.64 5.48 2.36
N ALA A 292 -17.16 5.65 1.14
CA ALA A 292 -18.42 6.37 0.92
C ALA A 292 -19.62 5.69 1.61
N THR A 293 -19.66 4.34 1.65
CA THR A 293 -20.65 3.59 2.44
C THR A 293 -20.50 3.90 3.93
N ALA A 294 -19.28 3.97 4.46
CA ALA A 294 -19.05 4.31 5.86
C ALA A 294 -19.46 5.75 6.22
N ILE A 295 -19.37 6.69 5.28
CA ILE A 295 -19.81 8.09 5.46
C ILE A 295 -21.34 8.20 5.38
N ASN A 296 -21.94 7.69 4.30
CA ASN A 296 -23.35 7.95 3.95
C ASN A 296 -24.30 6.82 4.37
N SER A 297 -23.79 5.68 4.83
CA SER A 297 -24.58 4.47 5.17
C SER A 297 -25.43 3.96 4.00
N THR A 298 -24.93 4.05 2.76
CA THR A 298 -25.65 3.65 1.53
C THR A 298 -25.20 2.29 0.98
N SER A 299 -25.94 1.75 -0.01
CA SER A 299 -25.58 0.49 -0.67
C SER A 299 -24.35 0.63 -1.58
N PHE A 300 -23.65 -0.48 -1.85
CA PHE A 300 -22.41 -0.50 -2.64
C PHE A 300 -22.48 0.32 -3.95
N CYS A 301 -23.51 0.12 -4.79
CA CYS A 301 -23.57 0.81 -6.09
C CYS A 301 -23.77 2.31 -5.95
N THR A 302 -24.58 2.75 -4.98
CA THR A 302 -24.78 4.16 -4.68
C THR A 302 -23.47 4.78 -4.22
N SER A 303 -22.80 4.16 -3.24
CA SER A 303 -21.53 4.65 -2.71
C SER A 303 -20.41 4.64 -3.76
N ALA A 304 -20.34 3.61 -4.60
CA ALA A 304 -19.36 3.53 -5.68
C ALA A 304 -19.54 4.65 -6.72
N ARG A 305 -20.80 4.96 -7.09
CA ARG A 305 -21.10 6.08 -8.00
C ARG A 305 -20.67 7.42 -7.40
N GLU A 306 -21.03 7.68 -6.14
CA GLU A 306 -20.66 8.92 -5.44
C GLU A 306 -19.15 9.08 -5.32
N ALA A 307 -18.46 8.02 -4.87
CA ALA A 307 -17.00 8.00 -4.77
C ALA A 307 -16.35 8.25 -6.15
N PHE A 308 -16.81 7.57 -7.20
CA PHE A 308 -16.28 7.77 -8.54
C PHE A 308 -16.43 9.21 -9.04
N LEU A 309 -17.59 9.83 -8.84
CA LEU A 309 -17.82 11.23 -9.25
C LEU A 309 -16.87 12.19 -8.53
N ILE A 310 -16.71 12.04 -7.20
CA ILE A 310 -15.79 12.87 -6.40
C ILE A 310 -14.34 12.72 -6.89
N LEU A 311 -13.92 11.49 -7.20
CA LEU A 311 -12.57 11.19 -7.68
C LEU A 311 -12.33 11.76 -9.08
N VAL A 312 -13.29 11.64 -10.00
CA VAL A 312 -13.14 12.15 -11.38
C VAL A 312 -13.13 13.68 -11.43
N GLU A 313 -13.96 14.35 -10.63
CA GLU A 313 -13.97 15.82 -10.50
C GLU A 313 -12.59 16.37 -10.09
N ASN A 314 -11.77 15.56 -9.40
CA ASN A 314 -10.44 15.93 -8.93
C ASN A 314 -9.33 15.01 -9.47
N ALA A 315 -9.53 14.37 -10.63
CA ALA A 315 -8.70 13.25 -11.10
C ALA A 315 -7.19 13.52 -11.09
N LEU A 316 -6.75 14.71 -11.53
CA LEU A 316 -5.33 15.09 -11.53
C LEU A 316 -4.74 15.16 -10.11
N ARG A 317 -5.54 15.60 -9.14
CA ARG A 317 -5.14 15.70 -7.74
C ARG A 317 -5.11 14.31 -7.10
N VAL A 318 -6.13 13.49 -7.36
CA VAL A 318 -6.22 12.09 -6.93
C VAL A 318 -5.02 11.29 -7.42
N ALA A 319 -4.79 11.29 -8.75
CA ALA A 319 -3.72 10.54 -9.38
C ALA A 319 -2.34 10.95 -8.84
N ALA A 320 -2.12 12.26 -8.64
CA ALA A 320 -0.90 12.76 -8.05
C ALA A 320 -0.71 12.27 -6.60
N ILE A 321 -1.74 12.32 -5.76
CA ILE A 321 -1.64 11.90 -4.35
C ILE A 321 -1.37 10.39 -4.27
N ASN A 322 -2.10 9.58 -5.03
CA ASN A 322 -1.93 8.13 -5.03
C ASN A 322 -0.52 7.75 -5.49
N THR A 323 -0.05 8.33 -6.60
CA THR A 323 1.30 8.07 -7.11
C THR A 323 2.38 8.47 -6.10
N VAL A 324 2.23 9.62 -5.42
CA VAL A 324 3.16 10.07 -4.37
C VAL A 324 3.10 9.21 -3.13
N GLY A 325 1.90 8.85 -2.68
CA GLY A 325 1.72 7.98 -1.54
C GLY A 325 2.37 6.63 -1.77
N ASP A 326 2.04 5.97 -2.88
CA ASP A 326 2.56 4.66 -3.27
C ASP A 326 4.09 4.66 -3.34
N PHE A 327 4.67 5.71 -3.94
CA PHE A 327 6.11 5.86 -4.03
C PHE A 327 6.77 6.01 -2.66
N VAL A 328 6.24 6.86 -1.77
CA VAL A 328 6.79 7.04 -0.43
C VAL A 328 6.66 5.76 0.39
N LEU A 329 5.53 5.05 0.31
CA LEU A 329 5.35 3.76 0.97
C LEU A 329 6.28 2.69 0.40
N PHE A 330 6.54 2.69 -0.90
CA PHE A 330 7.52 1.81 -1.53
C PHE A 330 8.96 2.09 -1.02
N LEU A 331 9.35 3.36 -0.93
CA LEU A 331 10.63 3.73 -0.32
C LEU A 331 10.73 3.29 1.14
N GLY A 332 9.64 3.39 1.90
CA GLY A 332 9.55 2.86 3.26
C GLY A 332 9.84 1.36 3.33
N LYS A 333 9.30 0.56 2.39
CA LYS A 333 9.58 -0.89 2.29
C LYS A 333 11.07 -1.16 2.02
N ILE A 334 11.67 -0.45 1.07
CA ILE A 334 13.09 -0.60 0.73
C ILE A 334 13.96 -0.26 1.95
N LEU A 335 13.64 0.83 2.66
CA LEU A 335 14.40 1.23 3.83
C LEU A 335 14.35 0.18 4.93
N ILE A 336 13.17 -0.35 5.25
CA ILE A 336 13.00 -1.39 6.27
C ILE A 336 13.87 -2.60 5.91
N VAL A 337 13.78 -3.10 4.67
CA VAL A 337 14.58 -4.24 4.20
C VAL A 337 16.08 -3.94 4.27
N SER A 338 16.51 -2.75 3.86
CA SER A 338 17.93 -2.36 3.86
C SER A 338 18.49 -2.27 5.28
N CYS A 339 17.75 -1.66 6.21
CA CYS A 339 18.11 -1.59 7.63
C CYS A 339 18.17 -2.98 8.26
N THR A 340 17.20 -3.86 7.95
CA THR A 340 17.21 -5.24 8.42
C THR A 340 18.38 -6.02 7.84
N ALA A 341 18.69 -5.86 6.55
CA ALA A 341 19.84 -6.50 5.92
C ALA A 341 21.15 -6.04 6.57
N PHE A 342 21.31 -4.74 6.80
CA PHE A 342 22.48 -4.17 7.45
C PHE A 342 22.65 -4.69 8.89
N ALA A 343 21.58 -4.64 9.69
CA ALA A 343 21.60 -5.18 11.05
C ALA A 343 21.88 -6.69 11.07
N GLY A 344 21.32 -7.43 10.12
CA GLY A 344 21.55 -8.87 9.94
C GLY A 344 23.01 -9.18 9.60
N VAL A 345 23.64 -8.42 8.71
CA VAL A 345 25.08 -8.54 8.40
C VAL A 345 25.92 -8.25 9.63
N LEU A 346 25.62 -7.20 10.40
CA LEU A 346 26.36 -6.89 11.62
C LEU A 346 26.24 -8.01 12.66
N ALA A 347 25.03 -8.53 12.88
CA ALA A 347 24.77 -9.62 13.82
C ALA A 347 25.46 -10.93 13.40
N LEU A 348 25.42 -11.28 12.11
CA LEU A 348 26.02 -12.50 11.59
C LEU A 348 27.55 -12.41 11.48
N ASN A 349 28.11 -11.23 11.20
CA ASN A 349 29.56 -11.02 11.18
C ASN A 349 30.17 -11.06 12.60
N TYR A 350 29.36 -10.78 13.64
CA TYR A 350 29.76 -10.97 15.03
C TYR A 350 29.87 -12.46 15.40
N GLN A 351 29.01 -13.32 14.85
CA GLN A 351 29.05 -14.78 15.03
C GLN A 351 29.76 -15.45 13.84
N ARG A 352 31.10 -15.41 13.82
CA ARG A 352 31.93 -15.96 12.73
C ARG A 352 31.85 -17.47 12.51
N ASP A 353 31.06 -18.20 13.29
CA ASP A 353 30.93 -19.66 13.23
C ASP A 353 30.06 -20.16 12.07
N TYR A 354 29.28 -19.29 11.42
CA TYR A 354 28.41 -19.68 10.30
C TYR A 354 29.12 -19.56 8.95
N THR A 355 29.45 -20.69 8.33
CA THR A 355 30.04 -20.74 6.97
C THR A 355 29.03 -20.36 5.86
N VAL A 356 27.72 -20.47 6.10
CA VAL A 356 26.65 -20.12 5.16
C VAL A 356 25.63 -19.17 5.80
N TRP A 357 25.98 -17.88 5.89
CA TRP A 357 25.15 -16.83 6.52
C TRP A 357 24.25 -16.08 5.53
N VAL A 358 24.52 -16.17 4.22
CA VAL A 358 23.79 -15.45 3.17
C VAL A 358 22.34 -15.95 3.04
N LEU A 359 22.11 -17.27 3.09
CA LEU A 359 20.77 -17.84 2.93
C LEU A 359 19.83 -17.44 4.10
N PRO A 360 20.22 -17.56 5.39
CA PRO A 360 19.43 -17.00 6.49
C PRO A 360 19.17 -15.50 6.35
N LEU A 361 20.16 -14.72 5.93
CA LEU A 361 20.00 -13.28 5.71
C LEU A 361 18.94 -12.98 4.64
N LEU A 362 18.97 -13.70 3.51
CA LEU A 362 17.96 -13.55 2.45
C LEU A 362 16.56 -13.90 2.95
N ILE A 363 16.41 -14.98 3.73
CA ILE A 363 15.12 -15.36 4.34
C ILE A 363 14.60 -14.24 5.25
N VAL A 364 15.46 -13.68 6.10
CA VAL A 364 15.11 -12.56 6.99
C VAL A 364 14.71 -11.32 6.18
N CYS A 365 15.40 -11.01 5.08
CA CYS A 365 15.06 -9.88 4.21
C CYS A 365 13.70 -10.07 3.53
N VAL A 366 13.39 -11.28 3.06
CA VAL A 366 12.07 -11.61 2.49
C VAL A 366 10.98 -11.45 3.54
N PHE A 367 11.20 -11.96 4.75
CA PHE A 367 10.26 -11.81 5.86
C PHE A 367 10.04 -10.33 6.22
N ALA A 368 11.11 -9.54 6.29
CA ALA A 368 11.02 -8.11 6.55
C ALA A 368 10.22 -7.37 5.46
N PHE A 369 10.42 -7.72 4.18
CA PHE A 369 9.64 -7.17 3.08
C PHE A 369 8.15 -7.50 3.20
N LEU A 370 7.81 -8.75 3.50
CA LEU A 370 6.42 -9.17 3.68
C LEU A 370 5.77 -8.42 4.84
N VAL A 371 6.42 -8.37 5.99
CA VAL A 371 5.94 -7.63 7.17
C VAL A 371 5.74 -6.15 6.85
N ALA A 372 6.73 -5.50 6.22
CA ALA A 372 6.63 -4.11 5.79
C ALA A 372 5.45 -3.90 4.83
N HIS A 373 5.25 -4.81 3.86
CA HIS A 373 4.15 -4.71 2.92
C HIS A 373 2.79 -4.75 3.61
N CYS A 374 2.61 -5.65 4.58
CA CYS A 374 1.35 -5.80 5.31
C CYS A 374 0.99 -4.55 6.13
N PHE A 375 1.95 -4.02 6.90
CA PHE A 375 1.73 -2.84 7.72
C PHE A 375 1.52 -1.58 6.87
N LEU A 376 2.36 -1.38 5.85
CA LEU A 376 2.26 -0.20 5.00
C LEU A 376 1.01 -0.23 4.11
N SER A 377 0.47 -1.41 3.78
CA SER A 377 -0.84 -1.53 3.11
C SER A 377 -2.00 -1.04 3.99
N VAL A 378 -1.94 -1.26 5.32
CA VAL A 378 -2.95 -0.68 6.22
C VAL A 378 -2.80 0.83 6.32
N PHE A 379 -1.57 1.34 6.32
CA PHE A 379 -1.31 2.77 6.26
C PHE A 379 -1.86 3.40 4.97
N GLU A 380 -1.62 2.76 3.82
CA GLU A 380 -2.19 3.13 2.51
C GLU A 380 -3.71 3.24 2.56
N ASN A 381 -4.40 2.20 3.07
CA ASN A 381 -5.86 2.20 3.23
C ASN A 381 -6.37 3.36 4.10
N VAL A 382 -5.65 3.72 5.18
CA VAL A 382 -6.02 4.86 6.04
C VAL A 382 -5.85 6.18 5.29
N VAL A 383 -4.77 6.34 4.53
CA VAL A 383 -4.54 7.54 3.70
C VAL A 383 -5.63 7.70 2.64
N ASP A 384 -6.01 6.62 1.96
CA ASP A 384 -7.08 6.64 0.96
C ASP A 384 -8.42 7.05 1.57
N VAL A 385 -8.76 6.51 2.74
CA VAL A 385 -9.97 6.88 3.46
C VAL A 385 -9.94 8.36 3.84
N LEU A 386 -8.84 8.83 4.43
CA LEU A 386 -8.66 10.23 4.81
C LEU A 386 -8.75 11.16 3.61
N PHE A 387 -8.21 10.74 2.47
CA PHE A 387 -8.28 11.51 1.24
C PHE A 387 -9.72 11.66 0.75
N LEU A 388 -10.52 10.58 0.74
CA LEU A 388 -11.93 10.69 0.36
C LEU A 388 -12.73 11.51 1.38
N CYS A 389 -12.50 11.32 2.68
CA CYS A 389 -13.11 12.16 3.72
C CYS A 389 -12.78 13.64 3.51
N PHE A 390 -11.52 13.96 3.22
CA PHE A 390 -11.07 15.31 2.89
C PHE A 390 -11.77 15.86 1.64
N ALA A 391 -11.88 15.07 0.57
CA ALA A 391 -12.56 15.49 -0.64
C ALA A 391 -14.05 15.79 -0.39
N VAL A 392 -14.74 14.91 0.35
CA VAL A 392 -16.15 15.10 0.77
C VAL A 392 -16.29 16.36 1.63
N ASP A 393 -15.43 16.51 2.65
CA ASP A 393 -15.44 17.66 3.56
C ASP A 393 -15.25 18.98 2.79
N THR A 394 -14.32 19.03 1.83
CA THR A 394 -14.12 20.22 0.98
C THR A 394 -15.25 20.49 -0.01
N LYS A 395 -16.07 19.48 -0.33
CA LYS A 395 -17.19 19.62 -1.27
C LYS A 395 -18.44 20.17 -0.58
N TYR A 396 -18.69 19.76 0.66
CA TYR A 396 -19.92 20.11 1.39
C TYR A 396 -19.74 21.19 2.44
N ASN A 397 -18.52 21.39 2.95
CA ASN A 397 -18.19 22.43 3.92
C ASN A 397 -17.30 23.48 3.25
N ASP A 398 -17.54 24.75 3.57
CA ASP A 398 -16.80 25.90 3.00
C ASP A 398 -15.98 26.66 4.05
N GLY A 399 -16.24 26.40 5.35
CA GLY A 399 -15.61 27.06 6.48
C GLY A 399 -16.47 28.15 7.13
N SER A 400 -17.69 28.39 6.64
CA SER A 400 -18.61 29.36 7.26
C SER A 400 -19.18 28.83 8.59
N PRO A 401 -19.71 29.72 9.46
CA PRO A 401 -20.44 29.28 10.65
C PRO A 401 -21.55 28.29 10.27
N GLY A 402 -21.57 27.11 10.90
CA GLY A 402 -22.51 26.01 10.58
C GLY A 402 -22.08 25.08 9.44
N ARG A 403 -21.05 25.44 8.65
CA ARG A 403 -20.42 24.61 7.60
C ARG A 403 -18.91 24.57 7.76
N GLU A 404 -18.47 24.45 9.00
CA GLU A 404 -17.06 24.38 9.35
C GLU A 404 -16.48 23.03 8.94
N TYR A 405 -15.24 23.03 8.46
CA TYR A 405 -14.54 21.79 8.11
C TYR A 405 -14.32 20.88 9.33
N TYR A 406 -14.35 19.58 9.09
CA TYR A 406 -14.02 18.56 10.09
C TYR A 406 -12.51 18.20 10.09
N MET A 407 -11.81 18.54 9.00
CA MET A 407 -10.40 18.21 8.79
C MET A 407 -9.46 18.74 9.89
N ASP A 408 -8.37 18.01 10.12
CA ASP A 408 -7.30 18.44 11.02
C ASP A 408 -6.64 19.75 10.54
N LYS A 409 -6.08 20.52 11.48
CA LYS A 409 -5.40 21.80 11.22
C LYS A 409 -4.36 21.70 10.10
N ALA A 410 -3.63 20.58 9.97
CA ALA A 410 -2.63 20.40 8.93
C ALA A 410 -3.23 20.32 7.50
N LEU A 411 -4.46 19.82 7.35
CA LEU A 411 -5.17 19.80 6.07
C LEU A 411 -5.86 21.15 5.80
N MET A 412 -6.37 21.79 6.85
CA MET A 412 -6.98 23.12 6.75
C MET A 412 -5.96 24.17 6.29
N GLU A 413 -4.76 24.18 6.89
CA GLU A 413 -3.66 25.05 6.50
C GLU A 413 -3.25 24.83 5.03
N PHE A 414 -3.28 23.58 4.55
CA PHE A 414 -3.07 23.30 3.13
C PHE A 414 -4.15 23.94 2.23
N VAL A 415 -5.42 23.83 2.60
CA VAL A 415 -6.54 24.44 1.85
C VAL A 415 -6.45 25.96 1.85
N GLU A 416 -6.11 26.57 2.98
CA GLU A 416 -5.91 28.02 3.06
C GLU A 416 -4.73 28.49 2.20
N ASN A 417 -3.60 27.77 2.25
CA ASN A 417 -2.43 28.08 1.45
C ASN A 417 -2.69 27.91 -0.05
N SER A 418 -3.47 26.90 -0.46
CA SER A 418 -3.85 26.73 -1.86
C SER A 418 -4.83 27.82 -2.33
N LYS A 419 -5.79 28.24 -1.49
CA LYS A 419 -6.66 29.39 -1.75
C LYS A 419 -5.83 30.67 -1.92
N LYS A 420 -4.89 30.95 -1.02
CA LYS A 420 -3.98 32.11 -1.11
C LYS A 420 -3.14 32.11 -2.39
N MET A 421 -2.62 30.95 -2.80
CA MET A 421 -1.88 30.84 -4.07
C MET A 421 -2.78 30.98 -5.31
N GLY A 422 -4.04 30.57 -5.24
CA GLY A 422 -5.05 30.83 -6.28
C GLY A 422 -5.60 32.25 -6.30
N TRP A 423 -5.45 33.00 -5.20
CA TRP A 423 -5.82 34.41 -5.04
C TRP A 423 -4.66 35.38 -5.29
N LYS A 424 -3.59 34.94 -5.97
CA LYS A 424 -2.77 35.89 -6.73
C LYS A 424 -3.60 36.39 -7.92
N LYS A 425 -4.52 37.33 -7.65
CA LYS A 425 -4.89 38.35 -8.64
C LYS A 425 -3.58 38.97 -9.14
N PRO A 426 -3.47 39.28 -10.45
CA PRO A 426 -2.36 40.09 -10.92
C PRO A 426 -2.34 41.36 -10.08
N ASP A 427 -1.12 41.75 -9.71
CA ASP A 427 -0.78 42.96 -8.99
C ASP A 427 -1.68 44.11 -9.43
N ASP A 428 -2.34 44.75 -8.46
CA ASP A 428 -3.08 45.98 -8.64
C ASP A 428 -2.03 47.05 -8.95
N GLY A 429 -1.70 47.18 -10.23
CA GLY A 429 -0.89 48.26 -10.75
C GLY A 429 -1.66 49.56 -10.59
N ASP A 430 -1.31 50.30 -9.55
CA ASP A 430 -1.40 51.74 -9.36
C ASP A 430 -2.13 52.57 -10.44
N GLY A 431 -3.08 53.39 -10.01
CA GLY A 431 -3.40 54.61 -10.73
C GLY A 431 -4.88 54.97 -10.87
N ARG A 432 -5.51 55.39 -9.77
CA ARG A 432 -5.95 56.79 -9.56
C ARG A 432 -7.11 56.90 -8.58
N GLU A 433 -6.86 57.69 -7.55
CA GLU A 433 -7.85 58.32 -6.69
C GLU A 433 -9.05 58.87 -7.51
N MET A 434 -10.27 58.44 -7.17
CA MET A 434 -11.45 59.24 -7.47
C MET A 434 -11.81 60.04 -6.22
N LYS A 435 -11.58 61.36 -6.30
CA LYS A 435 -12.09 62.35 -5.35
C LYS A 435 -13.61 62.28 -5.27
N PRO A 436 -14.21 62.56 -4.10
CA PRO A 436 -15.65 62.75 -4.00
C PRO A 436 -16.00 64.12 -4.59
N MET A 437 -16.91 64.16 -5.57
CA MET A 437 -17.65 65.38 -5.88
C MET A 437 -18.94 65.37 -5.08
N VAL A 438 -18.96 66.23 -4.07
CA VAL A 438 -20.18 66.79 -3.50
C VAL A 438 -20.82 67.69 -4.55
N SER A 439 -22.07 67.39 -4.90
CA SER A 439 -23.13 68.36 -5.18
C SER A 439 -24.47 67.67 -5.00
#